data_AF-A0AAD1WG54-F1
#
_entry.id   AF-A0AAD1WG54-F1
#
_cell.length_a   1.000
_cell.length_b   1.000
_cell.length_c   1.000
_cell.angle_alpha   90.00
_cell.angle_beta   90.00
_cell.angle_gamma   90.00
#
_symmetry.space_group_name_H-M   'P 1'
#
loop_
_entity.id
_entity.type
_entity.pdbx_description
1 polymer ?
#
loop_
_entity_poly.entity_id
_entity_poly.type
_entity_poly.pdbx_seq_one_letter_code
_entity_poly.pdbx_strand_id
1 'polypeptide(L)'
;MSITLSVILLSEACLIRVHCRALSMVGLIAIAFGTGGIKPCVSAFGGDQFEEHHVKERAKFFSIFYLSINAGSLISTLVTPVLRGGVQCFGTDCYALAFGVPAALMFLALIVFVSGSGMYKKCPPEGNVLSQVFKCIGFALSNRWRYRGKQHPKREHWLDWATEKYPKKIITEVKMVTRVLFLYIPLPMFWALFDQQGSRWTLQATRMDTKLGGFVAQPDQIQVMNPLMILILIPVFDLGIYPLLKCCKINFKPIPKMAVGMIVAALAFVVATVVEIQINKTIPPVAKDKECYVQVMNFADTELTLNIKNQEFVVGSLKESDFEDPSYQKIELDGNDLHINIGLPSGSCEAHLNERSNYTLLIYNLNGALTCEQFTDSKTKPSNGRAAVRFINMLNTSVQVVAGEQNETLSGNITASSYMEQKRGIPEVKAIIDGEEYKFDIGLLNFGAAYTVILTERNPTTKTIEFKKTEDVEANSFHVAWQIPQYILLSAGEVMFSVTGLEFSYSQAPPSMKSVLQAGWLLTVAFGNVIVLIVAQAGSLEQWAEFILFAALLIAVSIIFSIMGYFYVTVNPDDLKEEDESAGELEKKPLPVNFYEMNIEEKKTKI
;
A
#
# COMPACT_ATOMS: atom_id res chain seq x y z
N MET A 1 -20.11 -18.96 6.39
CA MET A 1 -19.97 -18.35 5.06
C MET A 1 -21.20 -17.53 4.64
N SER A 2 -22.44 -17.99 4.88
CA SER A 2 -23.65 -17.16 4.65
C SER A 2 -23.72 -15.89 5.50
N ILE A 3 -23.19 -15.92 6.73
CA ILE A 3 -23.16 -14.74 7.61
C ILE A 3 -22.27 -13.62 7.02
N THR A 4 -21.14 -13.95 6.39
CA THR A 4 -20.22 -12.96 5.81
C THR A 4 -20.83 -12.23 4.60
N LEU A 5 -21.59 -12.96 3.78
CA LEU A 5 -22.31 -12.40 2.63
C LEU A 5 -23.48 -11.51 3.08
N SER A 6 -24.23 -11.95 4.09
CA SER A 6 -25.30 -11.16 4.70
C SER A 6 -24.78 -9.91 5.41
N VAL A 7 -23.65 -10.01 6.12
CA VAL A 7 -23.00 -8.90 6.84
C VAL A 7 -22.47 -7.83 5.89
N ILE A 8 -21.86 -8.21 4.76
CA ILE A 8 -21.36 -7.24 3.76
C ILE A 8 -22.53 -6.59 3.02
N LEU A 9 -23.54 -7.35 2.59
CA LEU A 9 -24.73 -6.81 1.90
C LEU A 9 -25.61 -5.95 2.83
N LEU A 10 -25.71 -6.29 4.12
CA LEU A 10 -26.43 -5.48 5.13
C LEU A 10 -25.64 -4.23 5.55
N SER A 11 -24.33 -4.19 5.33
CA SER A 11 -23.50 -3.03 5.71
C SER A 11 -23.75 -1.81 4.84
N GLU A 12 -24.22 -1.99 3.61
CA GLU A 12 -24.51 -0.88 2.68
C GLU A 12 -25.97 -0.43 2.72
N ALA A 13 -26.89 -1.26 3.25
CA ALA A 13 -28.29 -0.89 3.45
C ALA A 13 -28.52 0.01 4.70
N CYS A 14 -27.46 0.38 5.44
CA CYS A 14 -27.60 1.01 6.75
C CYS A 14 -27.46 2.53 6.67
N LEU A 15 -28.57 3.25 6.88
CA LEU A 15 -28.66 4.71 7.00
C LEU A 15 -27.90 5.30 8.23
N ILE A 16 -27.22 4.48 9.05
CA ILE A 16 -26.57 4.92 10.30
C ILE A 16 -25.06 4.59 10.26
N ARG A 17 -24.23 5.60 9.98
CA ARG A 17 -22.76 5.53 9.78
C ARG A 17 -21.95 4.70 10.80
N VAL A 18 -22.42 4.54 12.04
CA VAL A 18 -21.72 3.80 13.10
C VAL A 18 -21.85 2.28 12.94
N HIS A 19 -23.01 1.79 12.49
CA HIS A 19 -23.25 0.35 12.32
C HIS A 19 -22.49 -0.22 11.10
N CYS A 20 -22.31 0.56 10.04
CA CYS A 20 -21.55 0.16 8.85
C CYS A 20 -20.09 -0.20 9.15
N ARG A 21 -19.43 0.58 10.02
CA ARG A 21 -18.00 0.36 10.36
C ARG A 21 -17.81 -0.95 11.12
N ALA A 22 -18.64 -1.19 12.13
CA ALA A 22 -18.57 -2.43 12.91
C ALA A 22 -18.81 -3.67 12.03
N LEU A 23 -19.80 -3.60 11.14
CA LEU A 23 -20.16 -4.71 10.25
C LEU A 23 -19.05 -5.01 9.22
N SER A 24 -18.43 -3.96 8.68
CA SER A 24 -17.26 -4.07 7.79
C SER A 24 -16.06 -4.71 8.50
N MET A 25 -15.79 -4.32 9.75
CA MET A 25 -14.71 -4.92 10.55
C MET A 25 -14.94 -6.40 10.82
N VAL A 26 -16.18 -6.79 11.16
CA VAL A 26 -16.54 -8.21 11.33
C VAL A 26 -16.33 -8.99 10.02
N GLY A 27 -16.73 -8.41 8.88
CA GLY A 27 -16.49 -8.98 7.56
C GLY A 27 -15.00 -9.20 7.27
N LEU A 28 -14.16 -8.19 7.50
CA LEU A 28 -12.72 -8.26 7.29
C LEU A 28 -12.05 -9.29 8.22
N ILE A 29 -12.44 -9.36 9.49
CA ILE A 29 -11.94 -10.38 10.43
C ILE A 29 -12.32 -11.78 9.98
N ALA A 30 -13.55 -11.98 9.51
CA ALA A 30 -13.99 -13.29 9.00
C ALA A 30 -13.21 -13.70 7.74
N ILE A 31 -12.94 -12.76 6.83
CA ILE A 31 -12.09 -13.00 5.65
C ILE A 31 -10.66 -13.33 6.08
N ALA A 32 -10.08 -12.57 7.02
CA ALA A 32 -8.73 -12.81 7.53
C ALA A 32 -8.60 -14.20 8.17
N PHE A 33 -9.57 -14.61 9.00
CA PHE A 33 -9.59 -15.92 9.62
C PHE A 33 -9.74 -17.05 8.58
N GLY A 34 -10.65 -16.89 7.62
CA GLY A 34 -10.88 -17.87 6.56
C GLY A 34 -9.65 -18.04 5.65
N THR A 35 -9.12 -16.93 5.13
CA THR A 35 -7.93 -16.94 4.26
C THR A 35 -6.69 -17.44 4.99
N GLY A 36 -6.48 -17.03 6.25
CA GLY A 36 -5.37 -17.48 7.09
C GLY A 36 -5.40 -18.98 7.37
N GLY A 37 -6.59 -19.57 7.54
CA GLY A 37 -6.75 -21.02 7.71
C GLY A 37 -6.60 -21.82 6.42
N ILE A 38 -7.08 -21.31 5.29
CA ILE A 38 -7.09 -22.02 4.00
C ILE A 38 -5.70 -22.01 3.33
N LYS A 39 -4.98 -20.88 3.39
CA LYS A 39 -3.71 -20.66 2.66
C LYS A 39 -2.62 -21.72 2.91
N PRO A 40 -2.29 -22.12 4.17
CA PRO A 40 -1.30 -23.16 4.41
C PRO A 40 -1.81 -24.57 4.11
N CYS A 41 -3.13 -24.79 4.09
CA CYS A 41 -3.74 -26.10 3.94
C CYS A 41 -3.92 -26.50 2.47
N VAL A 42 -4.33 -25.57 1.59
CA VAL A 42 -4.67 -25.90 0.19
C VAL A 42 -3.44 -26.34 -0.61
N SER A 43 -2.31 -25.66 -0.44
CA SER A 43 -1.08 -26.00 -1.15
C SER A 43 -0.51 -27.35 -0.70
N ALA A 44 -0.55 -27.63 0.61
CA ALA A 44 -0.15 -28.92 1.17
C ALA A 44 -1.10 -30.04 0.71
N PHE A 45 -2.41 -29.86 0.88
CA PHE A 45 -3.42 -30.85 0.50
C PHE A 45 -3.39 -31.20 -0.99
N GLY A 46 -3.16 -30.20 -1.85
CA GLY A 46 -2.98 -30.41 -3.29
C GLY A 46 -1.72 -31.21 -3.62
N GLY A 47 -0.62 -30.98 -2.88
CA GLY A 47 0.61 -31.76 -3.01
C GLY A 47 0.45 -33.23 -2.56
N ASP A 48 -0.34 -33.48 -1.52
CA ASP A 48 -0.59 -34.80 -0.95
C ASP A 48 -1.40 -35.73 -1.87
N GLN A 49 -2.00 -35.19 -2.93
CA GLN A 49 -2.71 -35.99 -3.95
C GLN A 49 -1.74 -36.78 -4.85
N PHE A 50 -0.45 -36.44 -4.83
CA PHE A 50 0.59 -37.12 -5.62
C PHE A 50 1.42 -38.05 -4.73
N GLU A 51 1.65 -39.28 -5.19
CA GLU A 51 2.51 -40.24 -4.51
C GLU A 51 4.00 -39.90 -4.67
N GLU A 52 4.87 -40.48 -3.83
CA GLU A 52 6.30 -40.12 -3.81
C GLU A 52 7.01 -40.31 -5.16
N HIS A 53 6.56 -41.27 -5.97
CA HIS A 53 7.12 -41.52 -7.30
C HIS A 53 6.65 -40.52 -8.38
N HIS A 54 5.58 -39.75 -8.14
CA HIS A 54 5.03 -38.75 -9.07
C HIS A 54 5.69 -37.36 -8.92
N VAL A 55 7.03 -37.33 -8.88
CA VAL A 55 7.80 -36.11 -8.63
C VAL A 55 7.59 -35.06 -9.72
N LYS A 56 7.51 -35.48 -11.00
CA LYS A 56 7.36 -34.59 -12.15
C LYS A 56 5.97 -33.97 -12.21
N GLU A 57 4.93 -34.77 -11.96
CA GLU A 57 3.53 -34.36 -11.97
C GLU A 57 3.25 -33.37 -10.83
N ARG A 58 3.79 -33.65 -9.63
CA ARG A 58 3.71 -32.75 -8.48
C ARG A 58 4.38 -31.39 -8.76
N ALA A 59 5.56 -31.39 -9.38
CA ALA A 59 6.23 -30.15 -9.78
C ALA A 59 5.40 -29.34 -10.81
N LYS A 60 4.79 -30.03 -11.78
CA LYS A 60 3.88 -29.41 -12.76
C LYS A 60 2.63 -28.83 -12.08
N PHE A 61 2.05 -29.52 -11.09
CA PHE A 61 0.94 -29.01 -10.29
C PHE A 61 1.29 -27.68 -9.60
N PHE A 62 2.42 -27.62 -8.89
CA PHE A 62 2.86 -26.38 -8.22
C PHE A 62 3.13 -25.25 -9.21
N SER A 63 3.64 -25.57 -10.41
CA SER A 63 3.85 -24.58 -11.47
C SER A 63 2.54 -24.00 -11.99
N ILE A 64 1.53 -24.84 -12.26
CA ILE A 64 0.20 -24.41 -12.68
C ILE A 64 -0.48 -23.61 -11.56
N PHE A 65 -0.38 -24.07 -10.32
CA PHE A 65 -0.92 -23.37 -9.15
C PHE A 65 -0.34 -21.95 -9.04
N TYR A 66 0.97 -21.81 -9.20
CA TYR A 66 1.64 -20.51 -9.20
C TYR A 66 1.20 -19.61 -10.36
N LEU A 67 1.07 -20.16 -11.57
CA LEU A 67 0.56 -19.44 -12.73
C LEU A 67 -0.87 -18.93 -12.48
N SER A 68 -1.75 -19.78 -11.91
CA SER A 68 -3.13 -19.42 -11.59
C SER A 68 -3.23 -18.31 -10.55
N ILE A 69 -2.34 -18.29 -9.54
CA ILE A 69 -2.30 -17.20 -8.54
C ILE A 69 -1.98 -15.87 -9.21
N ASN A 70 -0.93 -15.83 -10.03
CA ASN A 70 -0.51 -14.58 -10.70
C ASN A 70 -1.53 -14.12 -11.74
N ALA A 71 -2.10 -15.04 -12.52
CA ALA A 71 -3.17 -14.72 -13.47
C ALA A 71 -4.43 -14.21 -12.75
N GLY A 72 -4.82 -14.86 -11.65
CA GLY A 72 -5.95 -14.43 -10.83
C GLY A 72 -5.72 -13.04 -10.22
N SER A 73 -4.52 -12.78 -9.69
CA SER A 73 -4.14 -11.45 -9.20
C SER A 73 -4.23 -10.40 -10.30
N LEU A 74 -3.67 -10.66 -11.49
CA LEU A 74 -3.70 -9.74 -12.62
C LEU A 74 -5.13 -9.42 -13.07
N ILE A 75 -5.99 -10.44 -13.22
CA ILE A 75 -7.38 -10.26 -13.61
C ILE A 75 -8.14 -9.49 -12.52
N SER A 76 -7.98 -9.86 -11.25
CA SER A 76 -8.68 -9.20 -10.15
C SER A 76 -8.31 -7.73 -10.03
N THR A 77 -7.03 -7.39 -10.15
CA THR A 77 -6.56 -6.00 -10.06
C THR A 77 -7.06 -5.13 -11.22
N LEU A 78 -7.29 -5.71 -12.40
CA LEU A 78 -7.87 -4.98 -13.54
C LEU A 78 -9.39 -4.85 -13.44
N VAL A 79 -10.08 -5.94 -13.14
CA VAL A 79 -11.55 -6.03 -13.24
C VAL A 79 -12.24 -5.44 -12.01
N THR A 80 -11.74 -5.68 -10.80
CA THR A 80 -12.42 -5.22 -9.57
C THR A 80 -12.61 -3.70 -9.52
N PRO A 81 -11.61 -2.85 -9.86
CA PRO A 81 -11.81 -1.40 -9.89
C PRO A 81 -12.79 -0.94 -10.98
N VAL A 82 -12.86 -1.66 -12.12
CA VAL A 82 -13.84 -1.38 -13.19
C VAL A 82 -15.25 -1.71 -12.75
N LEU A 83 -15.44 -2.84 -12.04
CA LEU A 83 -16.74 -3.19 -11.46
C LEU A 83 -17.19 -2.18 -10.40
N ARG A 84 -16.24 -1.62 -9.62
CA ARG A 84 -16.51 -0.59 -8.62
C ARG A 84 -16.90 0.75 -9.25
N GLY A 85 -16.07 1.29 -10.15
CA GLY A 85 -16.22 2.66 -10.66
C GLY A 85 -16.97 2.80 -12.00
N GLY A 86 -17.13 1.71 -12.75
CA GLY A 86 -17.79 1.70 -14.06
C GLY A 86 -19.30 1.54 -14.00
N VAL A 87 -19.84 1.08 -12.86
CA VAL A 87 -21.27 0.91 -12.63
C VAL A 87 -21.66 1.72 -11.40
N GLN A 88 -22.67 2.58 -11.53
CA GLN A 88 -23.25 3.29 -10.39
C GLN A 88 -24.32 2.41 -9.74
N CYS A 89 -24.17 2.14 -8.45
CA CYS A 89 -25.20 1.50 -7.63
C CYS A 89 -25.72 2.52 -6.63
N PHE A 90 -27.03 2.75 -6.61
CA PHE A 90 -27.67 3.70 -5.66
C PHE A 90 -27.11 5.13 -5.72
N GLY A 91 -26.61 5.58 -6.88
CA GLY A 91 -26.05 6.91 -7.08
C GLY A 91 -24.59 7.09 -6.66
N THR A 92 -23.90 6.03 -6.25
CA THR A 92 -22.47 6.04 -5.89
C THR A 92 -21.72 4.86 -6.54
N ASP A 93 -20.40 4.80 -6.35
CA ASP A 93 -19.55 3.69 -6.81
C ASP A 93 -20.06 2.35 -6.25
N CYS A 94 -20.12 1.32 -7.10
CA CYS A 94 -20.72 0.03 -6.76
C CYS A 94 -19.76 -0.93 -6.03
N TYR A 95 -19.58 -0.71 -4.72
CA TYR A 95 -18.80 -1.61 -3.87
C TYR A 95 -19.46 -3.00 -3.69
N ALA A 96 -20.78 -3.08 -3.63
CA ALA A 96 -21.52 -4.34 -3.60
C ALA A 96 -21.14 -5.30 -4.74
N LEU A 97 -20.96 -4.81 -5.97
CA LEU A 97 -20.56 -5.64 -7.11
C LEU A 97 -19.09 -6.06 -7.00
N ALA A 98 -18.23 -5.13 -6.58
CA ALA A 98 -16.79 -5.37 -6.42
C ALA A 98 -16.49 -6.45 -5.36
N PHE A 99 -17.24 -6.51 -4.27
CA PHE A 99 -17.11 -7.56 -3.24
C PHE A 99 -17.99 -8.79 -3.51
N GLY A 100 -19.15 -8.61 -4.14
CA GLY A 100 -20.10 -9.68 -4.44
C GLY A 100 -19.57 -10.70 -5.44
N VAL A 101 -18.86 -10.25 -6.49
CA VAL A 101 -18.29 -11.15 -7.50
C VAL A 101 -17.25 -12.11 -6.90
N PRO A 102 -16.20 -11.64 -6.17
CA PRO A 102 -15.28 -12.54 -5.46
C PRO A 102 -15.98 -13.50 -4.48
N ALA A 103 -17.01 -13.04 -3.78
CA ALA A 103 -17.76 -13.88 -2.85
C ALA A 103 -18.53 -15.01 -3.57
N ALA A 104 -19.16 -14.71 -4.70
CA ALA A 104 -19.81 -15.71 -5.54
C ALA A 104 -18.79 -16.72 -6.11
N LEU A 105 -17.64 -16.24 -6.60
CA LEU A 105 -16.55 -17.10 -7.07
C LEU A 105 -16.02 -18.02 -5.96
N MET A 106 -15.87 -17.52 -4.73
CA MET A 106 -15.45 -18.32 -3.58
C MET A 106 -16.50 -19.37 -3.20
N PHE A 107 -17.79 -19.04 -3.30
CA PHE A 107 -18.87 -20.00 -3.07
C PHE A 107 -18.88 -21.10 -4.13
N LEU A 108 -18.70 -20.75 -5.41
CA LEU A 108 -18.54 -21.71 -6.49
C LEU A 108 -17.31 -22.60 -6.29
N ALA A 109 -16.17 -22.02 -5.88
CA ALA A 109 -14.96 -22.77 -5.56
C ALA A 109 -15.19 -23.77 -4.42
N LEU A 110 -15.97 -23.40 -3.39
CA LEU A 110 -16.36 -24.32 -2.32
C LEU A 110 -17.21 -25.48 -2.84
N ILE A 111 -18.20 -25.21 -3.70
CA ILE A 111 -19.04 -26.27 -4.30
C ILE A 111 -18.17 -27.26 -5.07
N VAL A 112 -17.26 -26.77 -5.90
CA VAL A 112 -16.32 -27.61 -6.66
C VAL A 112 -15.39 -28.40 -5.73
N PHE A 113 -14.88 -27.76 -4.66
CA PHE A 113 -14.02 -28.44 -3.71
C PHE A 113 -14.74 -29.56 -2.97
N VAL A 114 -15.98 -29.33 -2.52
CA VAL A 114 -16.80 -30.32 -1.80
C VAL A 114 -17.27 -31.44 -2.73
N SER A 115 -17.62 -31.15 -3.98
CA SER A 115 -18.03 -32.19 -4.94
C SER A 115 -16.89 -33.17 -5.24
N GLY A 116 -15.63 -32.72 -5.21
CA GLY A 116 -14.44 -33.57 -5.32
C GLY A 116 -14.08 -34.39 -4.07
N SER A 117 -14.79 -34.22 -2.95
CA SER A 117 -14.42 -34.81 -1.65
C SER A 117 -14.37 -36.35 -1.60
N GLY A 118 -15.05 -37.02 -2.53
CA GLY A 118 -14.99 -38.47 -2.70
C GLY A 118 -13.76 -38.95 -3.47
N MET A 119 -13.07 -38.06 -4.18
CA MET A 119 -11.90 -38.39 -5.01
C MET A 119 -10.56 -38.12 -4.32
N TYR A 120 -10.56 -37.36 -3.23
CA TYR A 120 -9.32 -36.95 -2.58
C TYR A 120 -8.71 -38.05 -1.71
N LYS A 121 -7.38 -38.16 -1.77
CA LYS A 121 -6.58 -38.91 -0.80
C LYS A 121 -6.53 -38.11 0.51
N LYS A 122 -7.09 -38.69 1.58
CA LYS A 122 -7.15 -38.07 2.91
C LYS A 122 -6.09 -38.70 3.80
N CYS A 123 -4.98 -37.99 3.99
CA CYS A 123 -3.92 -38.43 4.91
C CYS A 123 -4.46 -38.47 6.37
N PRO A 124 -4.06 -39.46 7.18
CA PRO A 124 -4.44 -39.50 8.59
C PRO A 124 -3.88 -38.29 9.34
N PRO A 125 -4.57 -37.79 10.39
CA PRO A 125 -4.10 -36.65 11.15
C PRO A 125 -2.81 -36.98 11.90
N GLU A 126 -1.69 -36.38 11.49
CA GLU A 126 -0.47 -36.32 12.29
C GLU A 126 -0.68 -35.34 13.46
N GLY A 127 -0.16 -35.67 14.64
CA GLY A 127 -0.42 -34.91 15.87
C GLY A 127 -0.04 -33.42 15.80
N ASN A 128 -0.39 -32.63 16.83
CA ASN A 128 -0.14 -31.19 16.82
C ASN A 128 1.35 -30.84 17.05
N VAL A 129 2.11 -30.85 15.96
CA VAL A 129 3.54 -30.51 15.89
C VAL A 129 3.81 -29.12 16.49
N LEU A 130 2.95 -28.13 16.23
CA LEU A 130 3.10 -26.78 16.76
C LEU A 130 3.05 -26.74 18.30
N SER A 131 2.11 -27.48 18.91
CA SER A 131 2.03 -27.61 20.36
C SER A 131 3.27 -28.29 20.95
N GLN A 132 3.81 -29.30 20.26
CA GLN A 132 5.04 -29.99 20.67
C GLN A 132 6.24 -29.04 20.62
N VAL A 133 6.39 -28.23 19.57
CA VAL A 133 7.46 -27.22 19.45
C VAL A 133 7.39 -26.21 20.59
N PHE A 134 6.23 -25.59 20.84
CA PHE A 134 6.08 -24.60 21.92
C PHE A 134 6.30 -25.19 23.31
N LYS A 135 5.79 -26.41 23.59
CA LYS A 135 6.02 -27.09 24.87
C LYS A 135 7.49 -27.48 25.05
N CYS A 136 8.17 -27.93 24.00
CA CYS A 136 9.60 -28.25 24.03
C CYS A 136 10.44 -27.01 24.32
N ILE A 137 10.18 -25.89 23.62
CA ILE A 137 10.87 -24.60 23.85
C ILE A 137 10.58 -24.08 25.26
N GLY A 138 9.31 -24.06 25.68
CA GLY A 138 8.91 -23.59 27.01
C GLY A 138 9.49 -24.44 28.13
N PHE A 139 9.54 -25.76 27.96
CA PHE A 139 10.20 -26.66 28.89
C PHE A 139 11.72 -26.40 28.93
N ALA A 140 12.39 -26.29 27.79
CA ALA A 140 13.83 -25.98 27.73
C ALA A 140 14.17 -24.65 28.44
N LEU A 141 13.36 -23.60 28.22
CA LEU A 141 13.55 -22.29 28.86
C LEU A 141 13.28 -22.32 30.36
N SER A 142 12.19 -22.97 30.79
CA SER A 142 11.85 -23.14 32.20
C SER A 142 12.93 -23.94 32.93
N ASN A 143 13.42 -25.01 32.31
CA ASN A 143 14.47 -25.86 32.87
C ASN A 143 15.81 -25.11 32.95
N ARG A 144 16.17 -24.35 31.90
CA ARG A 144 17.34 -23.46 31.91
C ARG A 144 17.27 -22.39 33.01
N TRP A 145 16.08 -21.85 33.28
CA TRP A 145 15.88 -20.86 34.34
C TRP A 145 15.98 -21.49 35.73
N ARG A 146 15.42 -22.69 35.92
CA ARG A 146 15.47 -23.45 37.19
C ARG A 146 16.88 -23.92 37.56
N TYR A 147 17.69 -24.30 36.57
CA TYR A 147 19.04 -24.82 36.78
C TYR A 147 20.17 -23.80 36.49
N ARG A 148 19.87 -22.50 36.61
CA ARG A 148 20.80 -21.38 36.39
C ARG A 148 21.81 -21.21 37.54
N GLY A 149 22.44 -22.29 37.99
CA GLY A 149 23.46 -22.33 39.06
C GLY A 149 24.75 -23.04 38.61
N LYS A 150 25.86 -22.82 39.33
CA LYS A 150 27.22 -23.36 39.02
C LYS A 150 27.35 -24.90 39.15
N GLN A 151 26.30 -25.63 39.55
CA GLN A 151 26.35 -27.06 39.88
C GLN A 151 26.04 -28.02 38.72
N HIS A 152 25.66 -27.52 37.54
CA HIS A 152 25.38 -28.36 36.37
C HIS A 152 26.31 -28.04 35.19
N PRO A 153 26.82 -29.05 34.46
CA PRO A 153 27.67 -28.82 33.29
C PRO A 153 26.90 -28.02 32.24
N LYS A 154 27.56 -27.02 31.65
CA LYS A 154 26.99 -26.22 30.56
C LYS A 154 26.76 -27.15 29.35
N ARG A 155 25.52 -27.28 28.90
CA ARG A 155 25.19 -27.97 27.63
C ARG A 155 25.58 -27.09 26.43
N GLU A 156 25.93 -27.71 25.31
CA GLU A 156 26.40 -27.01 24.10
C GLU A 156 25.33 -26.10 23.48
N HIS A 157 24.04 -26.51 23.50
CA HIS A 157 22.92 -25.69 23.05
C HIS A 157 21.85 -25.52 24.14
N TRP A 158 21.21 -24.34 24.19
CA TRP A 158 20.18 -24.03 25.19
C TRP A 158 18.92 -24.92 25.10
N LEU A 159 18.68 -25.52 23.93
CA LEU A 159 17.58 -26.45 23.71
C LEU A 159 17.85 -27.86 24.25
N ASP A 160 19.10 -28.19 24.57
CA ASP A 160 19.46 -29.50 25.13
C ASP A 160 18.93 -29.69 26.55
N TRP A 161 18.46 -28.64 27.20
CA TRP A 161 17.76 -28.74 28.49
C TRP A 161 16.40 -29.47 28.39
N ALA A 162 15.93 -29.77 27.16
CA ALA A 162 14.74 -30.57 26.92
C ALA A 162 14.99 -32.09 26.85
N THR A 163 16.24 -32.57 26.84
CA THR A 163 16.58 -34.01 26.67
C THR A 163 15.99 -34.90 27.77
N GLU A 164 15.63 -34.34 28.92
CA GLU A 164 14.98 -35.07 30.03
C GLU A 164 13.55 -35.49 29.72
N LYS A 165 12.86 -34.79 28.81
CA LYS A 165 11.43 -34.99 28.54
C LYS A 165 11.11 -35.30 27.08
N TYR A 166 11.98 -34.90 26.15
CA TYR A 166 11.74 -35.05 24.72
C TYR A 166 12.82 -35.90 24.05
N PRO A 167 12.47 -36.73 23.05
CA PRO A 167 13.44 -37.51 22.30
C PRO A 167 14.41 -36.59 21.54
N LYS A 168 15.66 -37.05 21.36
CA LYS A 168 16.72 -36.28 20.70
C LYS A 168 16.32 -35.78 19.31
N LYS A 169 15.62 -36.60 18.52
CA LYS A 169 15.10 -36.25 17.19
C LYS A 169 14.26 -34.95 17.21
N ILE A 170 13.23 -34.88 18.05
CA ILE A 170 12.38 -33.69 18.18
C ILE A 170 13.22 -32.47 18.63
N ILE A 171 14.18 -32.67 19.53
CA ILE A 171 15.05 -31.58 19.98
C ILE A 171 15.89 -31.05 18.81
N THR A 172 16.45 -31.92 17.98
CA THR A 172 17.23 -31.51 16.80
C THR A 172 16.36 -30.84 15.74
N GLU A 173 15.16 -31.37 15.47
CA GLU A 173 14.18 -30.73 14.58
C GLU A 173 13.80 -29.32 15.06
N VAL A 174 13.54 -29.14 16.37
CA VAL A 174 13.26 -27.82 16.95
C VAL A 174 14.51 -26.91 16.91
N LYS A 175 15.74 -27.43 17.05
CA LYS A 175 16.96 -26.64 16.84
C LYS A 175 17.05 -26.10 15.41
N MET A 176 16.71 -26.89 14.41
CA MET A 176 16.70 -26.45 13.01
C MET A 176 15.67 -25.34 12.79
N VAL A 177 14.43 -25.57 13.26
CA VAL A 177 13.34 -24.59 13.14
C VAL A 177 13.70 -23.28 13.85
N THR A 178 14.23 -23.34 15.08
CA THR A 178 14.60 -22.13 15.82
C THR A 178 15.73 -21.34 15.18
N ARG A 179 16.70 -21.99 14.51
CA ARG A 179 17.75 -21.31 13.72
C ARG A 179 17.17 -20.55 12.52
N VAL A 180 16.24 -21.15 11.79
CA VAL A 180 15.58 -20.49 10.65
C VAL A 180 14.68 -19.35 11.14
N LEU A 181 13.90 -19.56 12.21
CA LEU A 181 13.06 -18.50 12.80
C LEU A 181 13.90 -17.32 13.32
N PHE A 182 15.11 -17.58 13.84
CA PHE A 182 16.02 -16.50 14.23
C PHE A 182 16.45 -15.66 13.01
N LEU A 183 16.71 -16.32 11.87
CA LEU A 183 17.00 -15.63 10.61
C LEU A 183 15.79 -14.83 10.07
N TYR A 184 14.58 -15.12 10.53
CA TYR A 184 13.35 -14.42 10.14
C TYR A 184 13.13 -13.08 10.83
N ILE A 185 13.78 -12.84 11.97
CA ILE A 185 13.58 -11.63 12.78
C ILE A 185 13.72 -10.32 11.98
N PRO A 186 14.68 -10.17 11.04
CA PRO A 186 14.82 -8.95 10.26
C PRO A 186 13.85 -8.82 9.07
N LEU A 187 13.25 -9.94 8.62
CA LEU A 187 12.43 -9.99 7.39
C LEU A 187 11.14 -9.13 7.40
N PRO A 188 10.47 -8.86 8.54
CA PRO A 188 9.29 -7.98 8.57
C PRO A 188 9.53 -6.62 7.90
N MET A 189 10.75 -6.08 7.94
CA MET A 189 11.05 -4.79 7.32
C MET A 189 10.99 -4.83 5.79
N PHE A 190 11.31 -5.96 5.16
CA PHE A 190 11.11 -6.13 3.71
C PHE A 190 9.61 -6.07 3.38
N TRP A 191 8.78 -6.78 4.15
CA TRP A 191 7.33 -6.78 3.94
C TRP A 191 6.69 -5.43 4.23
N ALA A 192 7.17 -4.71 5.24
CA ALA A 192 6.72 -3.35 5.53
C ALA A 192 6.97 -2.38 4.35
N LEU A 193 8.07 -2.58 3.62
CA LEU A 193 8.37 -1.81 2.41
C LEU A 193 7.56 -2.32 1.22
N PHE A 194 7.46 -3.64 1.04
CA PHE A 194 6.73 -4.26 -0.06
C PHE A 194 5.24 -3.94 -0.07
N ASP A 195 4.58 -3.99 1.10
CA ASP A 195 3.13 -3.79 1.22
C ASP A 195 2.70 -2.31 1.01
N GLN A 196 3.66 -1.37 1.02
CA GLN A 196 3.38 0.03 0.67
C GLN A 196 2.99 0.24 -0.80
N GLN A 197 3.32 -0.70 -1.69
CA GLN A 197 2.89 -0.63 -3.09
C GLN A 197 1.35 -0.63 -3.22
N GLY A 198 0.64 -1.26 -2.27
CA GLY A 198 -0.82 -1.33 -2.27
C GLY A 198 -1.49 -0.09 -1.66
N SER A 199 -0.72 0.77 -0.98
CA SER A 199 -1.23 1.92 -0.22
C SER A 199 -0.59 3.23 -0.68
N ARG A 200 0.66 3.50 -0.28
CA ARG A 200 1.36 4.75 -0.61
C ARG A 200 1.55 4.96 -2.11
N TRP A 201 1.88 3.91 -2.86
CA TRP A 201 2.05 4.06 -4.32
C TRP A 201 0.72 4.24 -5.05
N THR A 202 -0.36 3.67 -4.52
CA THR A 202 -1.73 3.99 -4.96
C THR A 202 -2.05 5.47 -4.73
N LEU A 203 -1.73 6.00 -3.53
CA LEU A 203 -1.91 7.43 -3.23
C LEU A 203 -1.00 8.34 -4.06
N GLN A 204 0.18 7.86 -4.44
CA GLN A 204 1.03 8.56 -5.41
C GLN A 204 0.35 8.60 -6.79
N ALA A 205 -0.21 7.47 -7.25
CA ALA A 205 -0.89 7.36 -8.54
C ALA A 205 -2.16 8.22 -8.64
N THR A 206 -2.86 8.50 -7.53
CA THR A 206 -4.03 9.41 -7.54
C THR A 206 -3.65 10.85 -7.92
N ARG A 207 -2.38 11.23 -7.78
CA ARG A 207 -1.83 12.56 -8.06
C ARG A 207 -1.04 12.61 -9.39
N MET A 208 -1.13 11.57 -10.21
CA MET A 208 -0.44 11.49 -11.50
C MET A 208 -1.44 11.57 -12.66
N ASP A 209 -0.95 11.80 -13.88
CA ASP A 209 -1.75 11.60 -15.09
C ASP A 209 -1.86 10.10 -15.37
N THR A 210 -3.07 9.55 -15.20
CA THR A 210 -3.38 8.13 -15.39
C THR A 210 -3.90 7.80 -16.79
N LYS A 211 -3.76 8.71 -17.77
CA LYS A 211 -4.08 8.44 -19.18
C LYS A 211 -3.08 7.46 -19.77
N LEU A 212 -3.55 6.27 -20.14
CA LEU A 212 -2.82 5.28 -20.91
C LEU A 212 -3.42 5.22 -22.31
N GLY A 213 -2.98 6.11 -23.20
CA GLY A 213 -3.52 6.24 -24.55
C GLY A 213 -5.00 6.63 -24.54
N GLY A 214 -5.88 5.73 -25.00
CA GLY A 214 -7.34 5.92 -25.02
C GLY A 214 -8.06 5.51 -23.73
N PHE A 215 -7.35 4.93 -22.75
CA PHE A 215 -7.91 4.43 -21.50
C PHE A 215 -7.43 5.25 -20.31
N VAL A 216 -8.31 5.55 -19.36
CA VAL A 216 -7.95 6.21 -18.09
C VAL A 216 -7.89 5.14 -17.01
N ALA A 217 -6.69 4.83 -16.53
CA ALA A 217 -6.52 3.85 -15.47
C ALA A 217 -6.94 4.43 -14.11
N GLN A 218 -7.63 3.62 -13.32
CA GLN A 218 -7.85 3.92 -11.91
C GLN A 218 -6.53 3.75 -11.15
N PRO A 219 -6.25 4.57 -10.12
CA PRO A 219 -4.99 4.48 -9.36
C PRO A 219 -4.69 3.07 -8.82
N ASP A 220 -5.72 2.36 -8.33
CA ASP A 220 -5.60 0.99 -7.84
C ASP A 220 -5.19 -0.02 -8.93
N GLN A 221 -5.52 0.25 -10.21
CA GLN A 221 -5.19 -0.65 -11.33
C GLN A 221 -3.69 -0.66 -11.64
N ILE A 222 -2.93 0.37 -11.22
CA ILE A 222 -1.48 0.41 -11.44
C ILE A 222 -0.76 -0.73 -10.70
N GLN A 223 -1.37 -1.26 -9.63
CA GLN A 223 -0.86 -2.44 -8.92
C GLN A 223 -0.78 -3.68 -9.80
N VAL A 224 -1.45 -3.72 -10.97
CA VAL A 224 -1.31 -4.80 -11.96
C VAL A 224 0.14 -5.00 -12.40
N MET A 225 0.95 -3.93 -12.29
CA MET A 225 2.35 -3.96 -12.65
C MET A 225 3.13 -5.01 -11.86
N ASN A 226 2.84 -5.22 -10.57
CA ASN A 226 3.58 -6.20 -9.77
C ASN A 226 3.39 -7.66 -10.26
N PRO A 227 2.17 -8.23 -10.32
CA PRO A 227 1.99 -9.60 -10.82
C PRO A 227 2.42 -9.76 -12.28
N LEU A 228 2.26 -8.71 -13.11
CA LEU A 228 2.78 -8.71 -14.48
C LEU A 228 4.31 -8.82 -14.51
N MET A 229 5.00 -8.02 -13.70
CA MET A 229 6.47 -8.04 -13.62
C MET A 229 6.98 -9.34 -13.03
N ILE A 230 6.31 -9.94 -12.03
CA ILE A 230 6.68 -11.26 -11.51
C ILE A 230 6.64 -12.33 -12.61
N LEU A 231 5.57 -12.36 -13.41
CA LEU A 231 5.42 -13.32 -14.52
C LEU A 231 6.51 -13.18 -15.58
N ILE A 232 7.00 -11.96 -15.82
CA ILE A 232 8.08 -11.68 -16.76
C ILE A 232 9.46 -11.96 -16.14
N LEU A 233 9.67 -11.50 -14.90
CA LEU A 233 10.97 -11.50 -14.25
C LEU A 233 11.38 -12.90 -13.81
N ILE A 234 10.49 -13.78 -13.36
CA ILE A 234 10.87 -15.14 -12.95
C ILE A 234 11.60 -15.89 -14.09
N PRO A 235 11.02 -16.03 -15.30
CA PRO A 235 11.73 -16.63 -16.43
C PRO A 235 13.02 -15.90 -16.79
N VAL A 236 13.03 -14.56 -16.74
CA VAL A 236 14.23 -13.76 -17.03
C VAL A 236 15.35 -14.05 -16.03
N PHE A 237 15.03 -14.19 -14.75
CA PHE A 237 16.00 -14.52 -13.71
C PHE A 237 16.49 -15.97 -13.84
N ASP A 238 15.59 -16.93 -14.02
CA ASP A 238 15.93 -18.36 -14.04
C ASP A 238 16.63 -18.81 -15.33
N LEU A 239 16.22 -18.28 -16.49
CA LEU A 239 16.76 -18.66 -17.80
C LEU A 239 17.84 -17.71 -18.31
N GLY A 240 17.85 -16.46 -17.84
CA GLY A 240 18.79 -15.42 -18.27
C GLY A 240 19.82 -15.09 -17.20
N ILE A 241 19.40 -14.40 -16.14
CA ILE A 241 20.31 -13.75 -15.18
C ILE A 241 21.14 -14.78 -14.39
N TYR A 242 20.52 -15.79 -13.78
CA TYR A 242 21.27 -16.77 -12.99
C TYR A 242 22.22 -17.64 -13.83
N PRO A 243 21.83 -18.12 -15.03
CA PRO A 243 22.78 -18.80 -15.93
C PRO A 243 23.97 -17.92 -16.33
N LEU A 244 23.74 -16.65 -16.64
CA LEU A 244 24.82 -15.70 -16.97
C LEU A 244 25.76 -15.48 -15.78
N LEU A 245 25.22 -15.32 -14.56
CA LEU A 245 26.04 -15.22 -13.35
C LEU A 245 26.87 -16.48 -13.08
N LYS A 246 26.29 -17.67 -13.35
CA LYS A 246 27.01 -18.95 -13.29
C LYS A 246 28.12 -19.02 -14.34
N CYS A 247 27.91 -18.50 -15.55
CA CYS A 247 28.97 -18.36 -16.57
C CYS A 247 30.11 -17.45 -16.07
N CYS A 248 29.78 -16.40 -15.33
CA CYS A 248 30.76 -15.53 -14.65
C CYS A 248 31.39 -16.17 -13.39
N LYS A 249 31.14 -17.45 -13.11
CA LYS A 249 31.60 -18.20 -11.92
C LYS A 249 31.11 -17.64 -10.57
N ILE A 250 30.05 -16.83 -10.58
CA ILE A 250 29.41 -16.33 -9.37
C ILE A 250 28.31 -17.31 -8.97
N ASN A 251 28.56 -18.16 -7.97
CA ASN A 251 27.52 -19.04 -7.44
C ASN A 251 26.72 -18.30 -6.35
N PHE A 252 25.48 -17.97 -6.68
CA PHE A 252 24.64 -17.12 -5.84
C PHE A 252 23.89 -17.93 -4.80
N LYS A 253 24.47 -18.06 -3.61
CA LYS A 253 23.85 -18.75 -2.46
C LYS A 253 22.52 -18.07 -2.07
N PRO A 254 21.56 -18.80 -1.47
CA PRO A 254 20.24 -18.25 -1.13
C PRO A 254 20.28 -16.99 -0.23
N ILE A 255 21.12 -17.00 0.81
CA ILE A 255 21.18 -15.89 1.78
C ILE A 255 21.71 -14.58 1.15
N PRO A 256 22.87 -14.54 0.47
CA PRO A 256 23.30 -13.36 -0.27
C PRO A 256 22.29 -12.90 -1.33
N LYS A 257 21.62 -13.83 -2.00
CA LYS A 257 20.57 -13.53 -2.99
C LYS A 257 19.40 -12.79 -2.36
N MET A 258 18.94 -13.21 -1.18
CA MET A 258 17.93 -12.48 -0.40
C MET A 258 18.42 -11.09 0.03
N ALA A 259 19.68 -10.97 0.47
CA ALA A 259 20.26 -9.70 0.87
C ALA A 259 20.32 -8.68 -0.27
N VAL A 260 20.73 -9.12 -1.47
CA VAL A 260 20.68 -8.27 -2.67
C VAL A 260 19.25 -7.94 -3.05
N GLY A 261 18.29 -8.87 -2.89
CA GLY A 261 16.87 -8.57 -3.10
C GLY A 261 16.36 -7.42 -2.22
N MET A 262 16.78 -7.37 -0.94
CA MET A 262 16.45 -6.25 -0.05
C MET A 262 17.09 -4.92 -0.50
N ILE A 263 18.32 -4.95 -1.02
CA ILE A 263 18.98 -3.75 -1.56
C ILE A 263 18.25 -3.25 -2.80
N VAL A 264 17.87 -4.14 -3.72
CA VAL A 264 17.12 -3.79 -4.93
C VAL A 264 15.74 -3.20 -4.58
N ALA A 265 15.05 -3.77 -3.59
CA ALA A 265 13.79 -3.21 -3.08
C ALA A 265 13.98 -1.83 -2.43
N ALA A 266 15.09 -1.60 -1.71
CA ALA A 266 15.41 -0.26 -1.19
C ALA A 266 15.65 0.75 -2.32
N LEU A 267 16.32 0.35 -3.40
CA LEU A 267 16.51 1.19 -4.59
C LEU A 267 15.17 1.53 -5.28
N ALA A 268 14.20 0.61 -5.28
CA ALA A 268 12.85 0.90 -5.77
C ALA A 268 12.21 2.10 -5.04
N PHE A 269 12.45 2.21 -3.73
CA PHE A 269 11.94 3.30 -2.92
C PHE A 269 12.70 4.61 -3.12
N VAL A 270 14.00 4.56 -3.44
CA VAL A 270 14.74 5.75 -3.90
C VAL A 270 14.15 6.29 -5.20
N VAL A 271 13.80 5.41 -6.15
CA VAL A 271 13.11 5.83 -7.38
C VAL A 271 11.72 6.40 -7.07
N ALA A 272 10.96 5.77 -6.16
CA ALA A 272 9.67 6.28 -5.72
C ALA A 272 9.75 7.66 -5.05
N THR A 273 10.81 7.94 -4.30
CA THR A 273 11.12 9.27 -3.76
C THR A 273 11.32 10.29 -4.87
N VAL A 274 12.11 9.95 -5.90
CA VAL A 274 12.35 10.87 -7.05
C VAL A 274 11.03 11.19 -7.75
N VAL A 275 10.18 10.18 -7.97
CA VAL A 275 8.84 10.36 -8.53
C VAL A 275 7.98 11.26 -7.65
N GLU A 276 7.95 11.03 -6.33
CA GLU A 276 7.17 11.84 -5.38
C GLU A 276 7.61 13.31 -5.37
N ILE A 277 8.93 13.57 -5.41
CA ILE A 277 9.47 14.94 -5.47
C ILE A 277 8.99 15.67 -6.72
N GLN A 278 8.90 15.01 -7.87
CA GLN A 278 8.39 15.64 -9.10
C GLN A 278 6.88 15.89 -9.02
N ILE A 279 6.12 14.96 -8.45
CA ILE A 279 4.68 15.12 -8.24
C ILE A 279 4.41 16.32 -7.33
N ASN A 280 5.17 16.44 -6.23
CA ASN A 280 5.02 17.51 -5.24
C ASN A 280 5.21 18.92 -5.82
N LYS A 281 5.93 19.08 -6.94
CA LYS A 281 6.05 20.39 -7.61
C LYS A 281 4.72 20.91 -8.17
N THR A 282 3.78 20.01 -8.46
CA THR A 282 2.47 20.36 -9.01
C THR A 282 1.39 20.45 -7.94
N ILE A 283 1.69 20.09 -6.69
CA ILE A 283 0.70 20.10 -5.60
C ILE A 283 0.54 21.54 -5.11
N PRO A 284 -0.70 22.05 -4.92
CA PRO A 284 -0.89 23.35 -4.32
C PRO A 284 -0.20 23.38 -2.95
N PRO A 285 0.41 24.50 -2.57
CA PRO A 285 1.22 24.53 -1.37
C PRO A 285 0.33 24.24 -0.15
N VAL A 286 0.78 23.31 0.70
CA VAL A 286 0.05 22.90 1.90
C VAL A 286 0.48 23.80 3.05
N ALA A 287 -0.44 24.62 3.53
CA ALA A 287 -0.23 25.48 4.69
C ALA A 287 0.11 24.67 5.95
N LYS A 288 1.30 24.91 6.53
CA LYS A 288 1.73 24.33 7.80
C LYS A 288 1.23 25.16 8.99
N ASP A 289 1.64 24.82 10.20
CA ASP A 289 1.27 25.57 11.42
C ASP A 289 1.72 27.03 11.29
N LYS A 290 0.83 27.97 11.62
CA LYS A 290 1.04 29.42 11.45
C LYS A 290 1.27 29.88 10.00
N GLU A 291 0.85 29.10 9.02
CA GLU A 291 0.90 29.50 7.61
C GLU A 291 -0.51 29.47 7.02
N CYS A 292 -0.77 30.35 6.05
CA CYS A 292 -1.91 30.25 5.16
C CYS A 292 -1.50 30.70 3.74
N TYR A 293 -2.28 30.29 2.74
CA TYR A 293 -2.08 30.71 1.36
C TYR A 293 -3.26 31.55 0.89
N VAL A 294 -2.96 32.66 0.24
CA VAL A 294 -3.96 33.59 -0.28
C VAL A 294 -3.71 33.79 -1.76
N GLN A 295 -4.75 33.58 -2.57
CA GLN A 295 -4.79 33.88 -3.98
C GLN A 295 -5.69 35.10 -4.16
N VAL A 296 -5.28 36.08 -4.97
CA VAL A 296 -6.05 37.31 -5.18
C VAL A 296 -6.54 37.39 -6.62
N MET A 297 -7.86 37.54 -6.78
CA MET A 297 -8.54 37.74 -8.04
C MET A 297 -8.95 39.20 -8.17
N ASN A 298 -8.24 39.97 -8.98
CA ASN A 298 -8.49 41.40 -9.16
C ASN A 298 -9.45 41.67 -10.33
N PHE A 299 -10.71 42.00 -10.04
CA PHE A 299 -11.72 42.46 -11.01
C PHE A 299 -11.85 43.99 -11.07
N ALA A 300 -10.90 44.75 -10.50
CA ALA A 300 -10.80 46.19 -10.74
C ALA A 300 -10.33 46.49 -12.17
N ASP A 301 -10.52 47.73 -12.61
CA ASP A 301 -10.16 48.16 -13.98
C ASP A 301 -8.65 48.40 -14.17
N THR A 302 -7.86 48.38 -13.09
CA THR A 302 -6.41 48.60 -13.12
C THR A 302 -5.68 47.55 -12.29
N GLU A 303 -4.39 47.42 -12.54
CA GLU A 303 -3.46 46.70 -11.68
C GLU A 303 -3.49 47.27 -10.25
N LEU A 304 -3.40 46.39 -9.25
CA LEU A 304 -3.46 46.75 -7.85
C LEU A 304 -2.17 46.34 -7.15
N THR A 305 -1.63 47.26 -6.34
CA THR A 305 -0.59 46.95 -5.35
C THR A 305 -1.26 46.77 -3.99
N LEU A 306 -1.23 45.54 -3.48
CA LEU A 306 -1.82 45.15 -2.21
C LEU A 306 -0.73 45.06 -1.16
N ASN A 307 -0.99 45.59 0.03
CA ASN A 307 -0.13 45.38 1.19
C ASN A 307 -0.83 44.45 2.17
N ILE A 308 -0.31 43.23 2.31
CA ILE A 308 -0.78 42.23 3.27
C ILE A 308 0.37 41.96 4.23
N LYS A 309 0.21 42.35 5.50
CA LYS A 309 1.21 42.13 6.56
C LYS A 309 2.63 42.62 6.22
N ASN A 310 2.75 43.83 5.67
CA ASN A 310 4.01 44.46 5.23
C ASN A 310 4.72 43.77 4.05
N GLN A 311 4.01 42.91 3.32
CA GLN A 311 4.44 42.40 2.02
C GLN A 311 3.60 43.06 0.93
N GLU A 312 4.28 43.64 -0.06
CA GLU A 312 3.63 44.23 -1.22
C GLU A 312 3.53 43.21 -2.35
N PHE A 313 2.34 43.14 -2.92
CA PHE A 313 1.99 42.21 -3.98
C PHE A 313 1.33 42.98 -5.11
N VAL A 314 1.73 42.67 -6.34
CA VAL A 314 1.16 43.30 -7.52
C VAL A 314 0.26 42.30 -8.21
N VAL A 315 -0.98 42.70 -8.48
CA VAL A 315 -2.02 41.83 -9.07
C VAL A 315 -2.64 42.52 -10.28
N GLY A 316 -2.41 41.93 -11.46
CA GLY A 316 -2.99 42.40 -12.73
C GLY A 316 -4.52 42.29 -12.76
N SER A 317 -5.16 43.06 -13.65
CA SER A 317 -6.63 43.04 -13.78
C SER A 317 -7.10 41.81 -14.56
N LEU A 318 -8.02 41.05 -13.98
CA LEU A 318 -8.74 39.96 -14.63
C LEU A 318 -9.72 40.44 -15.69
N LYS A 319 -9.95 41.75 -15.87
CA LYS A 319 -10.79 42.26 -16.97
C LYS A 319 -10.03 42.33 -18.31
N GLU A 320 -8.71 42.36 -18.27
CA GLU A 320 -7.87 42.40 -19.48
C GLU A 320 -7.93 41.07 -20.27
N SER A 321 -7.47 41.11 -21.52
CA SER A 321 -7.56 39.98 -22.46
C SER A 321 -6.41 38.98 -22.33
N ASP A 322 -5.24 39.42 -21.84
CA ASP A 322 -4.05 38.60 -21.60
C ASP A 322 -3.80 38.46 -20.08
N PHE A 323 -4.76 37.92 -19.32
CA PHE A 323 -4.60 37.77 -17.87
C PHE A 323 -3.83 36.48 -17.51
N GLU A 324 -2.93 36.58 -16.52
CA GLU A 324 -2.26 35.42 -15.92
C GLU A 324 -3.16 34.77 -14.85
N ASP A 325 -3.09 33.44 -14.74
CA ASP A 325 -3.80 32.73 -13.68
C ASP A 325 -3.31 33.20 -12.29
N PRO A 326 -4.22 33.42 -11.34
CA PRO A 326 -3.82 34.00 -10.06
C PRO A 326 -3.03 32.97 -9.24
N SER A 327 -1.90 33.38 -8.68
CA SER A 327 -1.01 32.50 -7.91
C SER A 327 -1.22 32.62 -6.40
N TYR A 328 -1.02 31.50 -5.69
CA TYR A 328 -1.06 31.49 -4.23
C TYR A 328 0.17 32.15 -3.64
N GLN A 329 -0.06 33.06 -2.69
CA GLN A 329 0.99 33.71 -1.92
C GLN A 329 0.97 33.23 -0.48
N LYS A 330 2.16 32.96 0.06
CA LYS A 330 2.32 32.49 1.44
C LYS A 330 2.22 33.67 2.40
N ILE A 331 1.34 33.56 3.38
CA ILE A 331 1.23 34.50 4.50
C ILE A 331 1.58 33.77 5.80
N GLU A 332 2.50 34.36 6.56
CA GLU A 332 2.86 33.86 7.89
C GLU A 332 1.99 34.53 8.96
N LEU A 333 1.43 33.75 9.87
CA LEU A 333 0.51 34.20 10.91
C LEU A 333 1.25 34.30 12.26
N ASP A 334 0.96 35.36 13.03
CA ASP A 334 1.55 35.55 14.37
C ASP A 334 0.78 34.78 15.47
N GLY A 335 -0.37 34.18 15.12
CA GLY A 335 -1.27 33.40 15.98
C GLY A 335 -2.17 32.46 15.15
N ASN A 336 -3.18 31.84 15.77
CA ASN A 336 -4.05 30.86 15.09
C ASN A 336 -5.00 31.49 14.07
N ASP A 337 -5.46 32.71 14.35
CA ASP A 337 -6.36 33.49 13.51
C ASP A 337 -5.83 34.92 13.41
N LEU A 338 -5.92 35.52 12.22
CA LEU A 338 -5.49 36.89 11.97
C LEU A 338 -6.54 37.62 11.12
N HIS A 339 -7.15 38.66 11.70
CA HIS A 339 -7.85 39.67 10.94
C HIS A 339 -6.82 40.56 10.24
N ILE A 340 -6.78 40.53 8.92
CA ILE A 340 -5.90 41.40 8.13
C ILE A 340 -6.75 42.47 7.47
N ASN A 341 -6.32 43.72 7.62
CA ASN A 341 -6.84 44.82 6.83
C ASN A 341 -5.92 45.01 5.61
N ILE A 342 -6.43 44.69 4.43
CA ILE A 342 -5.73 44.78 3.16
C ILE A 342 -5.89 46.21 2.64
N GLY A 343 -4.78 46.94 2.54
CA GLY A 343 -4.78 48.30 1.99
C GLY A 343 -5.12 48.27 0.50
N LEU A 344 -6.16 48.99 0.11
CA LEU A 344 -6.54 49.21 -1.28
C LEU A 344 -6.27 50.69 -1.65
N PRO A 345 -6.04 51.01 -2.94
CA PRO A 345 -5.82 52.40 -3.37
C PRO A 345 -6.93 53.39 -2.97
N SER A 346 -8.16 52.89 -2.78
CA SER A 346 -9.35 53.70 -2.45
C SER A 346 -10.16 53.16 -1.27
N GLY A 347 -9.55 52.41 -0.34
CA GLY A 347 -10.26 51.80 0.79
C GLY A 347 -9.41 50.79 1.56
N SER A 348 -10.06 49.99 2.40
CA SER A 348 -9.42 48.86 3.06
C SER A 348 -10.39 47.67 3.14
N CYS A 349 -9.87 46.47 2.94
CA CYS A 349 -10.63 45.23 2.90
C CYS A 349 -10.29 44.40 4.13
N GLU A 350 -11.30 43.93 4.87
CA GLU A 350 -11.07 43.04 6.01
C GLU A 350 -11.18 41.57 5.57
N ALA A 351 -10.17 40.77 5.88
CA ALA A 351 -10.14 39.34 5.63
C ALA A 351 -9.78 38.58 6.92
N HIS A 352 -10.42 37.42 7.12
CA HIS A 352 -10.19 36.55 8.28
C HIS A 352 -9.38 35.32 7.87
N LEU A 353 -8.10 35.29 8.21
CA LEU A 353 -7.21 34.20 7.82
C LEU A 353 -6.96 33.25 8.99
N ASN A 354 -7.22 31.96 8.77
CA ASN A 354 -6.90 30.90 9.72
C ASN A 354 -5.68 30.13 9.24
N GLU A 355 -4.92 29.57 10.18
CA GLU A 355 -3.82 28.68 9.84
C GLU A 355 -4.30 27.42 9.08
N ARG A 356 -3.36 26.78 8.36
CA ARG A 356 -3.58 25.54 7.59
C ARG A 356 -4.69 25.66 6.54
N SER A 357 -4.99 26.86 6.05
CA SER A 357 -6.10 27.13 5.14
C SER A 357 -5.66 27.94 3.93
N ASN A 358 -6.36 27.72 2.81
CA ASN A 358 -6.12 28.39 1.54
C ASN A 358 -7.36 29.24 1.24
N TYR A 359 -7.16 30.46 0.74
CA TYR A 359 -8.24 31.41 0.49
C TYR A 359 -8.09 32.09 -0.87
N THR A 360 -9.23 32.33 -1.51
CA THR A 360 -9.34 33.22 -2.67
C THR A 360 -9.95 34.54 -2.21
N LEU A 361 -9.28 35.66 -2.46
CA LEU A 361 -9.78 37.00 -2.24
C LEU A 361 -10.18 37.62 -3.56
N LEU A 362 -11.46 37.90 -3.73
CA LEU A 362 -12.01 38.55 -4.91
C LEU A 362 -12.12 40.05 -4.65
N ILE A 363 -11.37 40.86 -5.38
CA ILE A 363 -11.43 42.33 -5.29
C ILE A 363 -12.22 42.87 -6.47
N TYR A 364 -13.20 43.73 -6.21
CA TYR A 364 -14.07 44.28 -7.25
C TYR A 364 -14.49 45.71 -6.91
N ASN A 365 -14.98 46.43 -7.91
CA ASN A 365 -15.48 47.79 -7.75
C ASN A 365 -17.00 47.77 -7.48
N LEU A 366 -17.41 48.30 -6.32
CA LEU A 366 -18.81 48.49 -5.95
C LEU A 366 -19.07 49.98 -5.75
N ASN A 367 -19.91 50.57 -6.61
CA ASN A 367 -20.29 51.98 -6.55
C ASN A 367 -19.11 52.97 -6.51
N GLY A 368 -17.99 52.64 -7.15
CA GLY A 368 -16.80 53.50 -7.20
C GLY A 368 -15.80 53.28 -6.07
N ALA A 369 -16.08 52.37 -5.13
CA ALA A 369 -15.15 51.95 -4.08
C ALA A 369 -14.70 50.51 -4.32
N LEU A 370 -13.41 50.23 -4.07
CA LEU A 370 -12.87 48.88 -4.10
C LEU A 370 -13.28 48.13 -2.83
N THR A 371 -13.91 46.97 -3.02
CA THR A 371 -14.35 46.06 -1.96
C THR A 371 -13.78 44.67 -2.25
N CYS A 372 -13.75 43.81 -1.23
CA CYS A 372 -13.33 42.42 -1.38
C CYS A 372 -14.36 41.44 -0.81
N GLU A 373 -14.32 40.22 -1.31
CA GLU A 373 -15.01 39.06 -0.73
C GLU A 373 -14.03 37.89 -0.60
N GLN A 374 -14.18 37.10 0.46
CA GLN A 374 -13.29 36.00 0.79
C GLN A 374 -13.98 34.65 0.61
N PHE A 375 -13.31 33.75 -0.12
CA PHE A 375 -13.74 32.37 -0.29
C PHE A 375 -12.69 31.41 0.25
N THR A 376 -13.14 30.30 0.85
CA THR A 376 -12.25 29.23 1.31
C THR A 376 -12.00 28.26 0.17
N ASP A 377 -10.73 27.93 -0.05
CA ASP A 377 -10.32 26.99 -1.09
C ASP A 377 -10.19 25.56 -0.58
N SER A 378 -10.28 24.62 -1.53
CA SER A 378 -9.99 23.22 -1.24
C SER A 378 -8.52 23.05 -0.86
N LYS A 379 -8.27 22.34 0.24
CA LYS A 379 -6.91 22.00 0.71
C LYS A 379 -6.28 20.85 -0.07
N THR A 380 -7.06 20.16 -0.90
CA THR A 380 -6.67 18.93 -1.57
C THR A 380 -7.03 18.97 -3.05
N LYS A 381 -6.14 18.43 -3.88
CA LYS A 381 -6.46 18.16 -5.29
C LYS A 381 -7.63 17.18 -5.40
N PRO A 382 -8.48 17.32 -6.43
CA PRO A 382 -9.40 16.27 -6.84
C PRO A 382 -8.66 14.95 -7.06
N SER A 383 -9.28 13.85 -6.65
CA SER A 383 -8.64 12.51 -6.68
C SER A 383 -9.22 11.63 -7.79
N ASN A 384 -8.63 10.45 -8.00
CA ASN A 384 -9.12 9.43 -8.95
C ASN A 384 -9.28 9.93 -10.39
N GLY A 385 -8.41 10.84 -10.81
CA GLY A 385 -8.46 11.41 -12.16
C GLY A 385 -9.70 12.27 -12.43
N ARG A 386 -10.29 12.86 -11.38
CA ARG A 386 -11.32 13.89 -11.51
C ARG A 386 -10.69 15.29 -11.60
N ALA A 387 -11.50 16.25 -12.02
CA ALA A 387 -11.23 17.67 -11.90
C ALA A 387 -12.28 18.29 -10.97
N ALA A 388 -12.05 19.49 -10.48
CA ALA A 388 -13.07 20.23 -9.74
C ALA A 388 -13.35 21.57 -10.40
N VAL A 389 -14.61 22.00 -10.34
CA VAL A 389 -15.04 23.30 -10.85
C VAL A 389 -15.83 24.01 -9.77
N ARG A 390 -15.44 25.25 -9.47
CA ARG A 390 -16.17 26.18 -8.62
C ARG A 390 -16.75 27.29 -9.48
N PHE A 391 -17.93 27.79 -9.11
CA PHE A 391 -18.55 28.93 -9.75
C PHE A 391 -18.60 30.11 -8.80
N ILE A 392 -18.27 31.31 -9.29
CA ILE A 392 -18.44 32.57 -8.56
C ILE A 392 -19.48 33.40 -9.33
N ASN A 393 -20.57 33.76 -8.67
CA ASN A 393 -21.63 34.59 -9.22
C ASN A 393 -21.36 36.06 -8.90
N MET A 394 -20.94 36.87 -9.87
CA MET A 394 -20.82 38.34 -9.72
C MET A 394 -22.05 39.11 -10.22
N LEU A 395 -23.15 38.42 -10.54
CA LEU A 395 -24.39 39.07 -10.97
C LEU A 395 -25.18 39.57 -9.75
N ASN A 396 -26.09 40.52 -10.00
CA ASN A 396 -27.01 41.04 -8.97
C ASN A 396 -28.25 40.14 -8.75
N THR A 397 -28.27 38.96 -9.36
CA THR A 397 -29.38 37.99 -9.34
C THR A 397 -28.87 36.64 -8.88
N SER A 398 -29.74 35.85 -8.27
CA SER A 398 -29.40 34.46 -7.91
C SER A 398 -29.21 33.61 -9.16
N VAL A 399 -28.21 32.73 -9.14
CA VAL A 399 -27.85 31.86 -10.27
C VAL A 399 -27.83 30.42 -9.80
N GLN A 400 -28.55 29.54 -10.50
CA GLN A 400 -28.39 28.11 -10.30
C GLN A 400 -27.37 27.57 -11.32
N VAL A 401 -26.24 27.09 -10.83
CA VAL A 401 -25.20 26.49 -11.68
C VAL A 401 -25.36 24.99 -11.71
N VAL A 402 -25.12 24.40 -12.88
CA VAL A 402 -25.17 22.96 -13.13
C VAL A 402 -23.89 22.55 -13.83
N ALA A 403 -23.18 21.59 -13.26
CA ALA A 403 -21.99 20.97 -13.86
C ALA A 403 -22.15 19.45 -13.81
N GLY A 404 -22.39 18.84 -14.97
CA GLY A 404 -22.68 17.40 -15.05
C GLY A 404 -23.94 17.03 -14.27
N GLU A 405 -23.80 16.17 -13.26
CA GLU A 405 -24.90 15.70 -12.38
C GLU A 405 -25.09 16.57 -11.12
N GLN A 406 -24.20 17.53 -10.88
CA GLN A 406 -24.22 18.38 -9.68
C GLN A 406 -24.83 19.75 -9.99
N ASN A 407 -25.60 20.27 -9.05
CA ASN A 407 -26.17 21.61 -9.12
C ASN A 407 -26.09 22.33 -7.76
N GLU A 408 -25.98 23.65 -7.81
CA GLU A 408 -25.96 24.48 -6.61
C GLU A 408 -26.57 25.85 -6.94
N THR A 409 -27.32 26.42 -5.99
CA THR A 409 -27.95 27.72 -6.15
C THR A 409 -27.17 28.79 -5.38
N LEU A 410 -26.56 29.70 -6.14
CA LEU A 410 -25.81 30.85 -5.65
C LEU A 410 -26.80 31.99 -5.36
N SER A 411 -27.07 32.22 -4.08
CA SER A 411 -28.09 33.17 -3.63
C SER A 411 -27.47 34.51 -3.24
N GLY A 412 -27.91 35.59 -3.88
CA GLY A 412 -27.46 36.95 -3.55
C GLY A 412 -26.26 37.44 -4.37
N ASN A 413 -25.83 38.68 -4.08
CA ASN A 413 -24.74 39.35 -4.77
C ASN A 413 -23.39 38.77 -4.30
N ILE A 414 -22.58 38.28 -5.24
CA ILE A 414 -21.19 37.86 -5.01
C ILE A 414 -21.10 36.67 -4.06
N THR A 415 -21.45 35.50 -4.60
CA THR A 415 -21.41 34.23 -3.88
C THR A 415 -20.66 33.17 -4.68
N ALA A 416 -20.03 32.22 -3.98
CA ALA A 416 -19.30 31.12 -4.61
C ALA A 416 -19.94 29.77 -4.27
N SER A 417 -19.86 28.83 -5.22
CA SER A 417 -20.29 27.46 -5.01
C SER A 417 -19.25 26.68 -4.22
N SER A 418 -19.65 25.51 -3.73
CA SER A 418 -18.69 24.46 -3.41
C SER A 418 -17.95 23.98 -4.67
N TYR A 419 -16.78 23.37 -4.50
CA TYR A 419 -16.06 22.73 -5.60
C TYR A 419 -16.82 21.47 -6.05
N MET A 420 -17.31 21.49 -7.29
CA MET A 420 -18.03 20.38 -7.90
C MET A 420 -17.05 19.45 -8.61
N GLU A 421 -16.94 18.21 -8.16
CA GLU A 421 -16.08 17.22 -8.82
C GLU A 421 -16.69 16.72 -10.13
N GLN A 422 -15.91 16.84 -11.20
CA GLN A 422 -16.28 16.44 -12.55
C GLN A 422 -15.37 15.34 -13.07
N LYS A 423 -15.92 14.47 -13.91
CA LYS A 423 -15.12 13.55 -14.72
C LYS A 423 -14.28 14.37 -15.70
N ARG A 424 -13.06 13.90 -16.00
CA ARG A 424 -12.26 14.49 -17.06
C ARG A 424 -13.03 14.50 -18.37
N GLY A 425 -13.02 15.65 -19.02
CA GLY A 425 -13.71 15.87 -20.29
C GLY A 425 -14.07 17.33 -20.44
N ILE A 426 -14.88 17.61 -21.45
CA ILE A 426 -15.57 18.89 -21.58
C ILE A 426 -16.92 18.69 -20.87
N PRO A 427 -17.11 19.21 -19.66
CA PRO A 427 -18.35 19.06 -18.93
C PRO A 427 -19.46 19.86 -19.61
N GLU A 428 -20.69 19.35 -19.57
CA GLU A 428 -21.85 20.20 -19.87
C GLU A 428 -22.08 21.10 -18.65
N VAL A 429 -21.84 22.40 -18.83
CA VAL A 429 -21.99 23.42 -17.79
C VAL A 429 -23.07 24.41 -18.20
N LYS A 430 -23.99 24.70 -17.26
CA LYS A 430 -25.10 25.62 -17.48
C LYS A 430 -25.32 26.52 -16.28
N ALA A 431 -25.78 27.74 -16.51
CA ALA A 431 -26.38 28.59 -15.50
C ALA A 431 -27.86 28.80 -15.83
N ILE A 432 -28.70 28.74 -14.80
CA ILE A 432 -30.12 29.05 -14.87
C ILE A 432 -30.35 30.34 -14.11
N ILE A 433 -30.82 31.37 -14.81
CA ILE A 433 -30.98 32.73 -14.30
C ILE A 433 -32.37 33.20 -14.68
N ASP A 434 -33.19 33.58 -13.69
CA ASP A 434 -34.59 33.97 -13.90
C ASP A 434 -35.42 32.98 -14.74
N GLY A 435 -35.03 31.69 -14.76
CA GLY A 435 -35.68 30.63 -15.52
C GLY A 435 -35.15 30.42 -16.94
N GLU A 436 -34.18 31.22 -17.41
CA GLU A 436 -33.50 31.03 -18.69
C GLU A 436 -32.19 30.24 -18.54
N GLU A 437 -31.92 29.33 -19.48
CA GLU A 437 -30.72 28.50 -19.50
C GLU A 437 -29.60 29.10 -20.37
N TYR A 438 -28.42 29.27 -19.79
CA TYR A 438 -27.20 29.70 -20.45
C TYR A 438 -26.17 28.56 -20.42
N LYS A 439 -25.77 28.05 -21.58
CA LYS A 439 -24.75 26.99 -21.68
C LYS A 439 -23.36 27.60 -21.85
N PHE A 440 -22.37 27.02 -21.18
CA PHE A 440 -20.97 27.45 -21.26
C PHE A 440 -20.07 26.29 -21.68
N ASP A 441 -19.10 26.59 -22.55
CA ASP A 441 -17.99 25.69 -22.83
C ASP A 441 -16.76 26.18 -22.06
N ILE A 442 -16.45 25.51 -20.95
CA ILE A 442 -15.30 25.83 -20.10
C ILE A 442 -14.03 25.07 -20.54
N GLY A 443 -14.06 24.44 -21.71
CA GLY A 443 -12.96 23.68 -22.28
C GLY A 443 -12.69 22.36 -21.57
N LEU A 444 -11.54 21.75 -21.89
CA LEU A 444 -11.12 20.48 -21.30
C LEU A 444 -10.72 20.67 -19.83
N LEU A 445 -11.33 19.88 -18.94
CA LEU A 445 -10.89 19.76 -17.55
C LEU A 445 -9.80 18.70 -17.43
N ASN A 446 -8.62 19.08 -16.93
CA ASN A 446 -7.49 18.16 -16.79
C ASN A 446 -7.47 17.46 -15.42
N PHE A 447 -6.68 16.39 -15.32
CA PHE A 447 -6.62 15.54 -14.13
C PHE A 447 -6.09 16.28 -12.91
N GLY A 448 -6.79 16.19 -11.77
CA GLY A 448 -6.34 16.78 -10.51
C GLY A 448 -6.32 18.32 -10.52
N ALA A 449 -6.80 18.95 -11.58
CA ALA A 449 -6.92 20.40 -11.68
C ALA A 449 -8.19 20.88 -10.98
N ALA A 450 -8.13 22.07 -10.38
CA ALA A 450 -9.28 22.78 -9.86
C ALA A 450 -9.40 24.11 -10.60
N TYR A 451 -10.63 24.42 -11.03
CA TYR A 451 -10.92 25.60 -11.82
C TYR A 451 -11.98 26.46 -11.13
N THR A 452 -11.83 27.78 -11.23
CA THR A 452 -12.88 28.73 -10.84
C THR A 452 -13.43 29.42 -12.08
N VAL A 453 -14.74 29.31 -12.26
CA VAL A 453 -15.52 29.93 -13.34
C VAL A 453 -16.30 31.10 -12.76
N ILE A 454 -16.01 32.29 -13.25
CA ILE A 454 -16.55 33.54 -12.72
C ILE A 454 -17.58 34.06 -13.70
N LEU A 455 -18.82 34.18 -13.25
CA LEU A 455 -19.95 34.66 -14.03
C LEU A 455 -20.07 36.18 -13.86
N THR A 456 -20.00 36.90 -14.98
CA THR A 456 -20.02 38.37 -15.03
C THR A 456 -21.01 38.86 -16.08
N GLU A 457 -21.47 40.10 -15.94
CA GLU A 457 -22.33 40.74 -16.94
C GLU A 457 -21.47 41.50 -17.95
N ARG A 458 -21.54 41.14 -19.24
CA ARG A 458 -20.80 41.82 -20.32
C ARG A 458 -21.42 43.16 -20.67
N ASN A 459 -22.75 43.26 -20.64
CA ASN A 459 -23.44 44.48 -21.00
C ASN A 459 -24.74 44.64 -20.17
N PRO A 460 -24.81 45.66 -19.28
CA PRO A 460 -25.96 45.94 -18.42
C PRO A 460 -27.30 46.15 -19.15
N THR A 461 -27.24 46.51 -20.43
CA THR A 461 -28.43 46.83 -21.24
C THR A 461 -28.97 45.62 -22.00
N THR A 462 -28.14 44.61 -22.28
CA THR A 462 -28.56 43.38 -23.00
C THR A 462 -28.58 42.14 -22.13
N LYS A 463 -28.17 42.25 -20.84
CA LYS A 463 -28.03 41.14 -19.88
C LYS A 463 -27.23 39.95 -20.45
N THR A 464 -26.28 40.21 -21.33
CA THR A 464 -25.42 39.16 -21.88
C THR A 464 -24.40 38.74 -20.83
N ILE A 465 -24.35 37.45 -20.52
CA ILE A 465 -23.46 36.88 -19.50
C ILE A 465 -22.16 36.47 -20.17
N GLU A 466 -21.05 36.81 -19.53
CA GLU A 466 -19.71 36.39 -19.89
C GLU A 466 -19.11 35.62 -18.72
N PHE A 467 -18.32 34.60 -19.04
CA PHE A 467 -17.59 33.84 -18.03
C PHE A 467 -16.09 34.01 -18.23
N LYS A 468 -15.35 34.04 -17.11
CA LYS A 468 -13.90 33.89 -17.09
C LYS A 468 -13.54 32.63 -16.34
N LYS A 469 -12.56 31.88 -16.85
CA LYS A 469 -12.06 30.65 -16.24
C LYS A 469 -10.64 30.91 -15.74
N THR A 470 -10.37 30.48 -14.52
CA THR A 470 -9.04 30.48 -13.90
C THR A 470 -8.69 29.06 -13.49
N GLU A 471 -7.40 28.70 -13.57
CA GLU A 471 -6.86 27.45 -13.03
C GLU A 471 -6.30 27.71 -11.63
N ASP A 472 -7.08 27.42 -10.59
CA ASP A 472 -6.67 27.63 -9.19
C ASP A 472 -5.60 26.62 -8.77
N VAL A 473 -5.72 25.40 -9.30
CA VAL A 473 -4.80 24.32 -9.00
C VAL A 473 -4.40 23.64 -10.29
N GLU A 474 -3.09 23.62 -10.56
CA GLU A 474 -2.52 23.04 -11.77
C GLU A 474 -2.89 21.56 -11.95
N ALA A 475 -3.13 21.18 -13.20
CA ALA A 475 -3.30 19.79 -13.59
C ALA A 475 -2.09 18.90 -13.23
N ASN A 476 -2.35 17.63 -12.97
CA ASN A 476 -1.32 16.61 -12.84
C ASN A 476 -0.62 16.43 -14.19
N SER A 477 0.62 16.88 -14.29
CA SER A 477 1.42 16.78 -15.52
C SER A 477 2.34 15.55 -15.55
N PHE A 478 2.60 14.92 -14.40
CA PHE A 478 3.52 13.81 -14.29
C PHE A 478 2.82 12.47 -14.58
N HIS A 479 3.20 11.81 -15.67
CA HIS A 479 2.53 10.59 -16.15
C HIS A 479 2.80 9.39 -15.23
N VAL A 480 1.74 8.62 -14.93
CA VAL A 480 1.79 7.38 -14.13
C VAL A 480 2.80 6.32 -14.60
N ALA A 481 3.20 6.33 -15.88
CA ALA A 481 4.19 5.41 -16.43
C ALA A 481 5.57 5.53 -15.73
N TRP A 482 5.86 6.66 -15.08
CA TRP A 482 7.04 6.83 -14.26
C TRP A 482 7.07 5.97 -12.98
N GLN A 483 5.96 5.31 -12.62
CA GLN A 483 5.98 4.26 -11.59
C GLN A 483 6.49 2.91 -12.11
N ILE A 484 6.62 2.70 -13.42
CA ILE A 484 7.09 1.42 -13.97
C ILE A 484 8.49 1.04 -13.45
N PRO A 485 9.50 1.94 -13.44
CA PRO A 485 10.84 1.60 -12.94
C PRO A 485 10.88 1.16 -11.47
N GLN A 486 10.11 1.81 -10.58
CA GLN A 486 10.03 1.39 -9.17
C GLN A 486 9.35 0.03 -9.02
N TYR A 487 8.30 -0.28 -9.81
CA TYR A 487 7.68 -1.61 -9.81
C TYR A 487 8.65 -2.68 -10.33
N ILE A 488 9.38 -2.43 -11.41
CA ILE A 488 10.39 -3.38 -11.93
C ILE A 488 11.42 -3.73 -10.85
N LEU A 489 11.96 -2.71 -10.17
CA LEU A 489 12.93 -2.91 -9.10
C LEU A 489 12.31 -3.66 -7.91
N LEU A 490 11.11 -3.27 -7.48
CA LEU A 490 10.44 -3.93 -6.35
C LEU A 490 10.16 -5.41 -6.67
N SER A 491 9.62 -5.72 -7.85
CA SER A 491 9.35 -7.09 -8.28
C SER A 491 10.64 -7.90 -8.46
N ALA A 492 11.71 -7.29 -8.96
CA ALA A 492 13.02 -7.96 -9.01
C ALA A 492 13.54 -8.27 -7.60
N GLY A 493 13.41 -7.33 -6.67
CA GLY A 493 13.72 -7.52 -5.25
C GLY A 493 12.89 -8.65 -4.63
N GLU A 494 11.58 -8.72 -4.95
CA GLU A 494 10.67 -9.78 -4.52
C GLU A 494 11.09 -11.15 -5.05
N VAL A 495 11.40 -11.28 -6.35
CA VAL A 495 11.86 -12.55 -6.93
C VAL A 495 13.14 -13.02 -6.23
N MET A 496 14.08 -12.11 -5.95
CA MET A 496 15.33 -12.46 -5.28
C MET A 496 15.15 -12.79 -3.80
N PHE A 497 14.25 -12.10 -3.11
CA PHE A 497 14.02 -12.25 -1.66
C PHE A 497 12.98 -13.33 -1.34
N SER A 498 11.75 -13.19 -1.86
CA SER A 498 10.59 -13.98 -1.47
C SER A 498 10.64 -15.40 -2.05
N VAL A 499 10.88 -15.54 -3.36
CA VAL A 499 10.94 -16.86 -4.01
C VAL A 499 12.10 -17.67 -3.44
N THR A 500 13.30 -17.07 -3.38
CA THR A 500 14.49 -17.71 -2.78
C THR A 500 14.29 -18.00 -1.29
N GLY A 501 13.69 -17.09 -0.53
CA GLY A 501 13.50 -17.24 0.90
C GLY A 501 12.53 -18.37 1.25
N LEU A 502 11.45 -18.52 0.47
CA LEU A 502 10.53 -19.63 0.59
C LEU A 502 11.20 -20.97 0.24
N GLU A 503 11.98 -21.02 -0.85
CA GLU A 503 12.74 -22.21 -1.23
C GLU A 503 13.78 -22.58 -0.15
N PHE A 504 14.53 -21.60 0.34
CA PHE A 504 15.48 -21.78 1.43
C PHE A 504 14.79 -22.29 2.70
N SER A 505 13.70 -21.65 3.11
CA SER A 505 12.88 -22.09 4.25
C SER A 505 12.45 -23.54 4.12
N TYR A 506 12.02 -23.93 2.93
CA TYR A 506 11.53 -25.28 2.67
C TYR A 506 12.67 -26.29 2.72
N SER A 507 13.84 -25.96 2.16
CA SER A 507 15.02 -26.82 2.15
C SER A 507 15.64 -27.04 3.53
N GLN A 508 15.56 -26.04 4.42
CA GLN A 508 16.10 -26.12 5.79
C GLN A 508 15.08 -26.65 6.81
N ALA A 509 13.86 -26.97 6.37
CA ALA A 509 12.80 -27.46 7.24
C ALA A 509 12.88 -28.98 7.44
N PRO A 510 12.78 -29.47 8.70
CA PRO A 510 12.52 -30.88 8.95
C PRO A 510 11.22 -31.34 8.25
N PRO A 511 11.15 -32.59 7.77
CA PRO A 511 9.95 -33.11 7.09
C PRO A 511 8.66 -32.90 7.89
N SER A 512 8.70 -33.13 9.21
CA SER A 512 7.60 -32.98 10.17
C SER A 512 7.20 -31.53 10.46
N MET A 513 8.06 -30.53 10.18
CA MET A 513 7.90 -29.15 10.66
C MET A 513 7.84 -28.10 9.53
N LYS A 514 7.72 -28.51 8.27
CA LYS A 514 7.59 -27.60 7.10
C LYS A 514 6.48 -26.57 7.26
N SER A 515 5.30 -27.00 7.74
CA SER A 515 4.14 -26.12 7.97
C SER A 515 4.41 -25.07 9.06
N VAL A 516 5.17 -25.41 10.09
CA VAL A 516 5.55 -24.47 11.18
C VAL A 516 6.43 -23.35 10.65
N LEU A 517 7.42 -23.67 9.81
CA LEU A 517 8.28 -22.65 9.20
C LEU A 517 7.55 -21.78 8.18
N GLN A 518 6.63 -22.35 7.40
CA GLN A 518 5.76 -21.58 6.51
C GLN A 518 4.83 -20.63 7.28
N ALA A 519 4.27 -21.08 8.42
CA ALA A 519 3.51 -20.21 9.32
C ALA A 519 4.40 -19.09 9.90
N GLY A 520 5.64 -19.41 10.29
CA GLY A 520 6.63 -18.43 10.73
C GLY A 520 6.97 -17.40 9.65
N TRP A 521 7.05 -17.81 8.39
CA TRP A 521 7.25 -16.90 7.26
C TRP A 521 6.07 -15.93 7.10
N LEU A 522 4.83 -16.44 7.08
CA LEU A 522 3.63 -15.59 7.01
C LEU A 522 3.51 -14.64 8.21
N LEU A 523 4.00 -15.04 9.38
CA LEU A 523 4.05 -14.17 10.55
C LEU A 523 4.98 -12.95 10.32
N THR A 524 6.08 -13.11 9.56
CA THR A 524 6.93 -11.96 9.21
C THR A 524 6.19 -10.93 8.37
N VAL A 525 5.32 -11.38 7.45
CA VAL A 525 4.45 -10.50 6.65
C VAL A 525 3.48 -9.74 7.56
N ALA A 526 2.87 -10.43 8.53
CA ALA A 526 1.96 -9.81 9.49
C ALA A 526 2.65 -8.72 10.32
N PHE A 527 3.85 -9.00 10.85
CA PHE A 527 4.64 -7.99 11.55
C PHE A 527 5.05 -6.82 10.65
N GLY A 528 5.37 -7.07 9.37
CA GLY A 528 5.64 -6.02 8.39
C GLY A 528 4.46 -5.06 8.24
N ASN A 529 3.25 -5.60 8.10
CA ASN A 529 2.02 -4.80 8.03
C ASN A 529 1.77 -3.99 9.32
N VAL A 530 2.07 -4.54 10.49
CA VAL A 530 1.97 -3.80 11.76
C VAL A 530 2.95 -2.62 11.79
N ILE A 531 4.18 -2.80 11.30
CA ILE A 531 5.17 -1.71 11.22
C ILE A 531 4.64 -0.56 10.35
N VAL A 532 4.03 -0.87 9.20
CA VAL A 532 3.42 0.14 8.32
C VAL A 532 2.35 0.95 9.08
N LEU A 533 1.46 0.28 9.82
CA LEU A 533 0.42 0.95 10.60
C LEU A 533 0.98 1.87 11.68
N ILE A 534 2.02 1.42 12.40
CA ILE A 534 2.67 2.22 13.45
C ILE A 534 3.31 3.46 12.83
N VAL A 535 4.05 3.32 11.73
CA VAL A 535 4.70 4.46 11.06
C VAL A 535 3.65 5.43 10.51
N ALA A 536 2.58 4.92 9.91
CA ALA A 536 1.49 5.75 9.39
C ALA A 536 0.75 6.54 10.49
N GLN A 537 0.62 6.00 11.71
CA GLN A 537 0.01 6.71 12.84
C GLN A 537 0.99 7.67 13.55
N ALA A 538 2.28 7.32 13.57
CA ALA A 538 3.31 8.10 14.27
C ALA A 538 3.80 9.30 13.44
N GLY A 539 3.68 9.27 12.12
CA GLY A 539 4.29 10.24 11.23
C GLY A 539 3.38 11.41 10.83
N SER A 540 3.86 12.64 11.03
CA SER A 540 3.51 13.83 10.24
C SER A 540 4.46 14.04 9.05
N LEU A 541 5.27 13.02 8.72
CA LEU A 541 6.29 13.10 7.67
C LEU A 541 5.65 13.20 6.30
N GLU A 542 6.26 14.03 5.45
CA GLU A 542 5.89 14.07 4.03
C GLU A 542 6.19 12.72 3.36
N GLN A 543 5.35 12.34 2.39
CA GLN A 543 5.37 11.01 1.77
C GLN A 543 6.74 10.63 1.16
N TRP A 544 7.46 11.60 0.58
CA TRP A 544 8.81 11.36 0.03
C TRP A 544 9.83 11.02 1.12
N ALA A 545 9.70 11.62 2.31
CA ALA A 545 10.60 11.39 3.44
C ALA A 545 10.31 10.02 4.09
N GLU A 546 9.06 9.60 4.12
CA GLU A 546 8.66 8.23 4.51
C GLU A 546 9.36 7.20 3.60
N PHE A 547 9.37 7.41 2.28
CA PHE A 547 10.06 6.49 1.36
C PHE A 547 11.57 6.39 1.60
N ILE A 548 12.25 7.51 1.86
CA ILE A 548 13.69 7.50 2.20
C ILE A 548 13.92 6.76 3.51
N LEU A 549 13.08 7.00 4.53
CA LEU A 549 13.19 6.33 5.82
C LEU A 549 13.10 4.81 5.66
N PHE A 550 12.10 4.31 4.93
CA PHE A 550 11.96 2.88 4.68
C PHE A 550 13.11 2.30 3.85
N ALA A 551 13.60 3.02 2.85
CA ALA A 551 14.78 2.60 2.08
C ALA A 551 16.02 2.48 2.96
N ALA A 552 16.30 3.48 3.80
CA ALA A 552 17.45 3.48 4.71
C ALA A 552 17.35 2.36 5.76
N LEU A 553 16.18 2.15 6.34
CA LEU A 553 15.93 1.06 7.28
C LEU A 553 16.13 -0.31 6.62
N LEU A 554 15.66 -0.50 5.37
CA LEU A 554 15.84 -1.76 4.67
C LEU A 554 17.31 -2.04 4.34
N ILE A 555 18.11 -1.01 4.01
CA ILE A 555 19.56 -1.16 3.85
C ILE A 555 20.22 -1.58 5.17
N ALA A 556 19.88 -0.93 6.29
CA ALA A 556 20.40 -1.31 7.60
C ALA A 556 20.03 -2.76 7.96
N VAL A 557 18.79 -3.16 7.71
CA VAL A 557 18.30 -4.53 7.89
C VAL A 557 19.03 -5.51 6.99
N SER A 558 19.32 -5.14 5.74
CA SER A 558 20.06 -6.00 4.81
C SER A 558 21.49 -6.26 5.31
N ILE A 559 22.14 -5.26 5.92
CA ILE A 559 23.45 -5.42 6.56
C ILE A 559 23.34 -6.39 7.75
N ILE A 560 22.36 -6.18 8.64
CA ILE A 560 22.13 -7.06 9.80
C ILE A 560 21.86 -8.50 9.34
N PHE A 561 20.97 -8.68 8.37
CA PHE A 561 20.63 -9.98 7.80
C PHE A 561 21.84 -10.66 7.15
N SER A 562 22.69 -9.90 6.45
CA SER A 562 23.94 -10.42 5.86
C SER A 562 24.92 -10.90 6.93
N ILE A 563 25.04 -10.17 8.04
CA ILE A 563 25.87 -10.57 9.20
C ILE A 563 25.28 -11.84 9.83
N MET A 564 23.98 -11.86 10.11
CA MET A 564 23.30 -13.05 10.66
C MET A 564 23.43 -14.27 9.74
N GLY A 565 23.34 -14.03 8.44
CA GLY A 565 23.50 -15.01 7.38
C GLY A 565 24.92 -15.58 7.28
N TYR A 566 25.94 -14.76 7.53
CA TYR A 566 27.34 -15.21 7.55
C TYR A 566 27.60 -16.22 8.68
N PHE A 567 26.95 -16.04 9.84
CA PHE A 567 27.03 -16.96 10.98
C PHE A 567 26.03 -18.12 10.90
N TYR A 568 25.21 -18.19 9.85
CA TYR A 568 24.21 -19.23 9.70
C TYR A 568 24.85 -20.56 9.26
N VAL A 569 24.64 -21.61 10.05
CA VAL A 569 25.07 -22.96 9.73
C VAL A 569 23.90 -23.75 9.15
N THR A 570 24.00 -24.10 7.86
CA THR A 570 23.02 -24.97 7.18
C THR A 570 23.04 -26.36 7.81
N VAL A 571 21.86 -26.90 8.07
CA VAL A 571 21.69 -28.28 8.55
C VAL A 571 20.92 -29.03 7.48
N ASN A 572 21.52 -30.09 6.92
CA ASN A 572 20.86 -30.87 5.89
C ASN A 572 19.85 -31.82 6.55
N PRO A 573 18.55 -31.77 6.20
CA PRO A 573 17.55 -32.64 6.80
C PRO A 573 17.78 -34.14 6.54
N ASP A 574 18.55 -34.49 5.50
CA ASP A 574 18.86 -35.88 5.16
C ASP A 574 19.88 -36.50 6.13
N ASP A 575 20.75 -35.70 6.75
CA ASP A 575 21.69 -36.17 7.79
C ASP A 575 20.93 -36.73 9.01
N LEU A 576 19.70 -36.26 9.26
CA LEU A 576 18.83 -36.79 10.33
C LEU A 576 18.21 -38.14 9.99
N LYS A 577 18.04 -38.47 8.70
CA LYS A 577 17.51 -39.78 8.27
C LYS A 577 18.60 -40.85 8.42
N GLU A 578 19.84 -40.52 8.11
CA GLU A 578 20.98 -41.44 8.29
C GLU A 578 21.25 -41.75 9.77
N GLU A 579 21.07 -40.77 10.68
CA GLU A 579 21.11 -41.00 12.13
C GLU A 579 19.99 -41.93 12.62
N ASP A 580 18.78 -41.83 12.06
CA ASP A 580 17.66 -42.72 12.40
C ASP A 580 17.88 -44.16 11.87
N GLU A 581 18.38 -44.33 10.65
CA GLU A 581 18.71 -45.64 10.09
C GLU A 581 19.84 -46.34 10.85
N SER A 582 20.89 -45.59 11.19
CA SER A 582 22.03 -46.12 11.97
C SER A 582 21.66 -46.43 13.44
N ALA A 583 20.78 -45.63 14.06
CA ALA A 583 20.25 -45.93 15.40
C ALA A 583 19.34 -47.17 15.40
N GLY A 584 18.53 -47.37 14.35
CA GLY A 584 17.69 -48.55 14.17
C GLY A 584 18.46 -49.86 13.93
N GLU A 585 19.68 -49.79 13.39
CA GLU A 585 20.58 -50.95 13.26
C GLU A 585 21.30 -51.31 14.57
N LEU A 586 21.59 -50.33 15.42
CA LEU A 586 22.23 -50.54 16.73
C LEU A 586 21.31 -51.24 17.75
N GLU A 587 19.98 -51.05 17.67
CA GLU A 587 19.01 -51.77 18.51
C GLU A 587 18.81 -53.26 18.11
N LYS A 588 19.32 -53.70 16.96
CA LYS A 588 19.13 -55.09 16.46
C LYS A 588 20.26 -56.06 16.80
N LYS A 589 21.34 -55.64 17.47
CA LYS A 589 22.40 -56.55 17.91
C LYS A 589 22.13 -57.02 19.35
N PRO A 590 21.92 -58.32 19.60
CA PRO A 590 21.87 -58.82 20.97
C PRO A 590 23.23 -58.59 21.65
N LEU A 591 23.19 -58.03 22.86
CA LEU A 591 24.36 -57.79 23.70
C LEU A 591 25.15 -59.10 23.92
N PRO A 592 26.48 -59.12 23.74
CA PRO A 592 27.27 -60.29 24.09
C PRO A 592 27.32 -60.46 25.61
N VAL A 593 27.07 -61.70 26.03
CA VAL A 593 27.19 -62.15 27.42
C VAL A 593 28.67 -62.21 27.81
N ASN A 594 28.98 -61.72 29.01
CA ASN A 594 30.28 -61.65 29.70
C ASN A 594 31.26 -60.57 29.22
N PHE A 595 31.48 -59.56 30.06
CA PHE A 595 32.81 -58.97 30.28
C PHE A 595 32.84 -58.24 31.64
N TYR A 596 33.17 -58.99 32.70
CA TYR A 596 33.81 -58.43 33.90
C TYR A 596 35.32 -58.62 33.70
N GLU A 597 36.04 -57.56 33.36
CA GLU A 597 37.43 -57.32 33.76
C GLU A 597 37.87 -55.91 33.33
N MET A 598 38.38 -55.14 34.28
CA MET A 598 38.95 -53.80 34.12
C MET A 598 40.36 -53.89 33.53
N ASN A 599 40.79 -52.91 32.73
CA ASN A 599 41.91 -52.01 33.10
C ASN A 599 42.20 -50.91 32.07
N ILE A 600 42.20 -49.68 32.60
CA ILE A 600 43.10 -48.53 32.41
C ILE A 600 44.09 -48.58 31.24
N GLU A 601 44.00 -47.60 30.32
CA GLU A 601 45.21 -46.95 29.77
C GLU A 601 44.94 -45.51 29.33
N GLU A 602 45.79 -44.60 29.83
CA GLU A 602 45.84 -43.16 29.56
C GLU A 602 46.11 -42.86 28.07
N LYS A 603 45.45 -41.84 27.50
CA LYS A 603 45.98 -41.15 26.32
C LYS A 603 46.17 -39.66 26.56
N LYS A 604 47.46 -39.34 26.69
CA LYS A 604 48.10 -38.03 26.75
C LYS A 604 47.70 -37.13 25.58
N THR A 605 47.52 -35.87 25.93
CA THR A 605 47.62 -34.65 25.13
C THR A 605 48.84 -34.67 24.21
N LYS A 606 48.70 -34.15 22.97
CA LYS A 606 49.81 -33.58 22.21
C LYS A 606 49.43 -32.18 21.73
N ILE A 607 50.43 -31.32 21.89
CA ILE A 607 50.57 -29.90 21.58
C ILE A 607 50.33 -29.64 20.10
#